data_AF-A0A370G7K3-F1
#
_entry.id   AF-A0A370G7K3-F1
#
_cell.length_a   1.000
_cell.length_b   1.000
_cell.length_c   1.000
_cell.angle_alpha   90.00
_cell.angle_beta   90.00
_cell.angle_gamma   90.00
#
_symmetry.space_group_name_H-M   'P 1'
#
loop_
_entity.id
_entity.type
_entity.pdbx_description
1 polymer ?
#
loop_
_entity_poly.entity_id
_entity_poly.type
_entity_poly.pdbx_seq_one_letter_code
_entity_poly.pdbx_strand_id
1 'polypeptide(L)'
;MEDENDVIVGYLVIREIGDDEVQFWDPEAGWNDDPDDGKLYETEEEAERDAETLRADNNDTITVEPVYGDDGEEEEEEEEEEEEEAI
;
A
#
# COMPACT_ATOMS: atom_id res chain seq x y z
N MET A 1 -10.07 -19.10 0.36
CA MET A 1 -8.62 -19.24 0.19
C MET A 1 -8.17 -17.84 0.51
N GLU A 2 -7.86 -17.61 1.78
CA GLU A 2 -7.18 -16.38 2.19
C GLU A 2 -5.74 -16.69 1.80
N ASP A 3 -5.23 -16.00 0.79
CA ASP A 3 -3.90 -16.25 0.25
C ASP A 3 -2.89 -16.08 1.39
N GLU A 4 -2.32 -17.20 1.85
CA GLU A 4 -1.46 -17.28 3.06
C GLU A 4 -0.09 -16.60 2.88
N ASN A 5 0.11 -15.85 1.79
CA ASN A 5 1.35 -15.16 1.39
C ASN A 5 1.20 -13.63 1.23
N ASP A 6 0.08 -13.03 1.65
CA ASP A 6 -0.07 -11.57 1.57
C ASP A 6 0.71 -10.91 2.72
N VAL A 7 1.95 -10.47 2.45
CA VAL A 7 2.78 -9.75 3.42
C VAL A 7 2.35 -8.29 3.45
N ILE A 8 1.92 -7.81 4.62
CA ILE A 8 1.63 -6.38 4.81
C ILE A 8 2.93 -5.59 4.68
N VAL A 9 3.03 -4.77 3.63
CA VAL A 9 4.19 -3.89 3.36
C VAL A 9 4.01 -2.50 3.95
N GLY A 10 2.79 -2.14 4.36
CA GLY A 10 2.51 -0.90 5.07
C GLY A 10 1.03 -0.62 5.24
N TYR A 11 0.70 0.61 5.61
CA TYR A 11 -0.66 1.07 5.88
C TYR A 11 -0.88 2.43 5.23
N LEU A 12 -2.07 2.65 4.66
CA LEU A 12 -2.49 3.93 4.10
C LEU A 12 -3.66 4.51 4.89
N VAL A 13 -3.65 5.83 5.05
CA VAL A 13 -4.79 6.57 5.62
C VAL A 13 -5.65 7.09 4.47
N ILE A 14 -6.92 6.70 4.47
CA ILE A 14 -7.86 6.92 3.38
C ILE A 14 -9.04 7.74 3.87
N ARG A 15 -9.54 8.68 3.05
CA ARG A 15 -10.78 9.43 3.30
C ARG A 15 -11.78 9.20 2.19
N GLU A 16 -13.01 8.85 2.55
CA GLU A 16 -14.13 8.77 1.62
C GLU A 16 -14.68 10.18 1.34
N ILE A 17 -14.76 10.55 0.06
CA ILE A 17 -15.25 11.87 -0.38
C ILE A 17 -16.51 11.81 -1.26
N GLY A 18 -16.94 10.61 -1.66
CA GLY A 18 -18.15 10.37 -2.45
C GLY A 18 -18.48 8.89 -2.56
N ASP A 19 -19.51 8.54 -3.35
CA ASP A 19 -19.82 7.15 -3.71
C ASP A 19 -18.64 6.58 -4.53
N ASP A 20 -17.84 5.72 -3.88
CA ASP A 20 -16.65 5.05 -4.42
C ASP A 20 -15.43 5.95 -4.72
N GLU A 21 -15.40 7.19 -4.22
CA GLU A 21 -14.25 8.09 -4.38
C GLU A 21 -13.50 8.25 -3.04
N VAL A 22 -12.20 7.96 -3.10
CA VAL A 22 -11.31 7.99 -1.93
C VAL A 22 -10.09 8.87 -2.19
N GLN A 23 -9.57 9.45 -1.12
CA GLN A 23 -8.31 10.20 -1.11
C GLN A 23 -7.33 9.61 -0.10
N PHE A 24 -6.04 9.72 -0.40
CA PHE A 24 -4.93 9.22 0.38
C PHE A 24 -4.23 10.37 1.09
N TRP A 25 -3.93 10.20 2.37
CA TRP A 25 -3.28 11.24 3.16
C TRP A 25 -1.76 11.20 3.03
N ASP A 26 -1.17 12.36 2.81
CA ASP A 26 0.25 12.63 2.99
C ASP A 26 0.44 13.84 3.93
N PRO A 27 1.27 13.75 4.98
CA PRO A 27 1.44 14.85 5.94
C PRO A 27 2.22 16.05 5.38
N GLU A 28 2.94 15.89 4.26
CA GLU A 28 3.70 16.96 3.60
C GLU A 28 2.86 17.67 2.51
N ALA A 29 2.01 16.93 1.80
CA ALA A 29 1.22 17.39 0.66
C ALA A 29 -0.29 17.55 0.93
N GLY A 30 -0.85 16.78 1.87
CA GLY A 30 -2.28 16.74 2.19
C GLY A 30 -3.00 15.54 1.55
N TRP A 31 -4.29 15.73 1.24
CA TRP A 31 -5.10 14.69 0.58
C TRP A 31 -4.84 14.64 -0.93
N ASN A 32 -4.51 13.45 -1.44
CA ASN A 32 -4.26 13.17 -2.85
C ASN A 32 -5.24 12.12 -3.39
N ASP A 33 -5.56 12.17 -4.68
CA ASP A 33 -6.45 11.18 -5.32
C ASP A 33 -5.69 9.92 -5.79
N ASP A 34 -4.36 9.96 -5.80
CA ASP A 34 -3.48 8.86 -6.21
C ASP A 34 -2.90 8.13 -4.99
N PRO A 35 -2.97 6.78 -4.93
CA PRO A 35 -2.43 6.00 -3.81
C PRO A 35 -0.90 6.11 -3.67
N ASP A 36 -0.16 6.30 -4.77
CA ASP A 36 1.30 6.43 -4.74
C ASP A 36 1.76 7.78 -4.18
N ASP A 37 0.89 8.80 -4.21
CA ASP A 37 1.12 10.11 -3.58
C ASP A 37 0.70 10.14 -2.09
N GLY A 38 0.15 9.04 -1.56
CA GLY A 38 -0.15 8.88 -0.13
C GLY A 38 1.07 8.45 0.67
N LYS A 39 1.12 8.81 1.96
CA LYS A 39 2.16 8.30 2.85
C LYS A 39 1.89 6.84 3.20
N LEU A 40 2.80 5.95 2.80
CA LEU A 40 2.84 4.56 3.26
C LEU A 40 3.48 4.49 4.66
N TYR A 41 2.68 4.17 5.66
CA TYR A 41 3.13 4.01 7.04
C TYR A 41 3.67 2.59 7.27
N GLU A 42 4.81 2.48 7.95
CA GLU A 42 5.41 1.18 8.28
C GLU A 42 4.58 0.41 9.33
N THR A 43 3.80 1.12 10.15
CA THR A 43 3.01 0.55 11.24
C THR A 43 1.57 1.06 11.26
N GLU A 44 0.63 0.18 11.64
CA GLU A 44 -0.78 0.52 11.82
C GLU A 44 -0.97 1.63 12.87
N GLU A 45 -0.23 1.56 13.98
CA GLU A 45 -0.34 2.52 15.08
C GLU A 45 0.00 3.96 14.63
N GLU A 46 1.00 4.13 13.76
CA GLU A 46 1.35 5.45 13.22
C GLU A 46 0.27 5.98 12.27
N ALA A 47 -0.28 5.11 11.42
CA ALA A 47 -1.38 5.47 10.52
C ALA A 47 -2.65 5.82 11.31
N GLU A 48 -3.02 5.03 12.31
CA GLU A 48 -4.17 5.25 13.18
C GLU A 48 -4.05 6.59 13.93
N ARG A 49 -2.87 6.93 14.44
CA ARG A 49 -2.68 8.20 15.16
C ARG A 49 -2.95 9.42 14.28
N ASP A 50 -2.49 9.38 13.03
CA ASP A 50 -2.75 10.46 12.07
C ASP A 50 -4.23 10.46 11.64
N ALA A 51 -4.81 9.28 11.38
CA ALA A 51 -6.23 9.13 11.07
C ALA A 51 -7.13 9.69 12.20
N GLU A 52 -6.86 9.37 13.47
CA GLU A 52 -7.57 9.91 14.63
C GLU A 52 -7.49 11.44 14.69
N THR A 53 -6.32 12.01 14.39
CA THR A 53 -6.12 13.46 14.36
C THR A 53 -6.97 14.10 13.25
N LEU A 54 -7.01 13.48 12.08
CA LEU A 54 -7.80 13.99 10.94
C LEU A 54 -9.31 13.87 11.17
N ARG A 55 -9.76 12.76 11.79
CA ARG A 55 -11.16 12.54 12.22
C ARG A 55 -11.61 13.53 13.28
N ALA A 56 -10.70 14.04 14.10
CA ALA A 56 -11.02 15.06 15.10
C ALA A 56 -11.23 16.45 14.47
N ASP A 57 -10.52 16.73 13.38
CA ASP A 57 -10.54 18.02 12.71
C ASP A 57 -11.68 18.11 11.65
N ASN A 58 -12.11 16.97 11.10
CA ASN A 58 -13.14 16.90 10.06
C ASN A 58 -14.18 15.81 10.35
N ASN A 59 -15.42 15.99 9.87
CA ASN A 59 -16.49 14.99 10.00
C ASN A 59 -16.51 14.01 8.81
N ASP A 60 -15.37 13.78 8.19
CA ASP A 60 -15.20 12.85 7.07
C ASP A 60 -15.03 11.41 7.58
N THR A 61 -15.38 10.43 6.75
CA THR A 61 -15.07 9.03 7.05
C THR A 61 -13.63 8.75 6.65
N ILE A 62 -12.76 8.58 7.64
CA ILE A 62 -11.34 8.29 7.45
C ILE A 62 -11.04 6.89 8.00
N THR A 63 -10.36 6.06 7.23
CA THR A 63 -10.00 4.67 7.59
C THR A 63 -8.51 4.43 7.38
N VAL A 64 -8.00 3.36 8.00
CA VAL A 64 -6.64 2.88 7.77
C VAL A 64 -6.77 1.52 7.09
N GLU A 65 -6.15 1.38 5.93
CA GLU A 65 -6.16 0.12 5.16
C GLU A 65 -4.73 -0.44 5.07
N PRO A 66 -4.54 -1.75 5.29
CA PRO A 66 -3.26 -2.41 5.06
C PRO A 66 -2.99 -2.52 3.55
N VAL A 67 -1.75 -2.26 3.17
CA VAL A 67 -1.22 -2.51 1.83
C VAL A 67 -0.47 -3.83 1.88
N TYR A 68 -0.89 -4.74 1.01
CA TYR A 68 -0.24 -6.03 0.87
C TYR A 68 0.72 -5.99 -0.32
N GLY A 69 1.95 -6.41 -0.07
CA GLY A 69 2.89 -6.69 -1.12
C GLY A 69 2.66 -8.11 -1.62
N ASP A 70 2.73 -8.28 -2.93
CA ASP A 70 2.93 -9.60 -3.51
C ASP A 70 4.30 -10.08 -3.01
N ASP A 71 4.31 -11.05 -2.08
CA ASP A 71 5.53 -11.79 -1.71
C ASP A 71 5.92 -12.59 -2.93
N GLY A 72 6.50 -11.90 -3.90
CA GLY A 72 6.89 -12.47 -5.17
C GLY A 72 7.78 -13.65 -4.87
N GLU A 73 7.30 -14.85 -5.18
CA GLU A 73 8.21 -15.91 -5.59
C GLU A 73 9.01 -15.30 -6.74
N GLU A 74 10.23 -14.81 -6.45
CA GLU A 74 11.21 -14.50 -7.47
C GLU A 74 11.41 -15.82 -8.23
N GLU A 75 10.76 -15.99 -9.38
CA GLU A 75 11.10 -17.07 -10.30
C GLU A 75 12.57 -16.85 -10.69
N GLU A 76 13.50 -17.52 -10.01
CA GLU A 76 14.90 -17.59 -10.43
C GLU A 76 14.91 -18.18 -11.84
N GLU A 77 15.04 -17.33 -12.86
CA GLU A 77 15.28 -17.74 -14.24
C GLU A 77 16.62 -18.52 -14.26
N GLU A 78 16.58 -19.85 -14.23
CA GLU A 78 17.74 -20.68 -14.52
C GLU A 78 18.18 -20.38 -15.96
N GLU A 79 19.28 -19.63 -16.12
CA GLU A 79 19.96 -19.44 -17.40
C GLU A 79 20.45 -20.81 -17.91
N GLU A 80 19.71 -21.41 -18.86
CA GLU A 80 20.22 -22.56 -19.63
C GLU A 80 21.40 -22.09 -20.50
N GLU A 81 22.63 -22.44 -20.09
CA GLU A 81 23.84 -22.29 -20.91
C GLU A 81 23.66 -23.08 -22.23
N GLU A 82 23.48 -22.37 -23.36
CA GLU A 82 23.58 -22.92 -24.71
C GLU A 82 25.03 -23.43 -24.95
N GLU A 83 25.24 -24.73 -24.79
CA GLU A 83 26.48 -25.39 -25.26
C GLU A 83 26.40 -25.58 -26.78
N GLU A 84 26.90 -24.58 -27.52
CA GLU A 84 27.13 -24.67 -28.97
C GLU A 84 28.29 -25.63 -29.25
N GLU A 85 28.03 -26.95 -29.29
CA GLU A 85 29.02 -27.93 -29.75
C GLU A 85 29.15 -27.86 -31.29
N ALA A 86 30.06 -27.01 -31.74
CA ALA A 86 30.57 -27.04 -33.10
C ALA A 86 31.73 -28.04 -33.22
N ILE A 87 31.50 -29.23 -33.79
CA ILE A 87 32.48 -30.01 -34.58
C ILE A 87 31.83 -30.99 -35.57
#